data_AF-A0A956UJJ3-F1
#
_entry.id   AF-A0A956UJJ3-F1
#
_cell.length_a   1.000
_cell.length_b   1.000
_cell.length_c   1.000
_cell.angle_alpha   90.00
_cell.angle_beta   90.00
_cell.angle_gamma   90.00
#
_symmetry.space_group_name_H-M   'P 1'
#
loop_
_entity.id
_entity.type
_entity.pdbx_description
1 polymer ?
#
loop_
_entity_poly.entity_id
_entity_poly.type
_entity_poly.pdbx_seq_one_letter_code
_entity_poly.pdbx_strand_id
1 'polypeptide(L)' 'PTFHGDTIRAETTVLEKRETSAGDRGIVTVETRGVNQRGEEVCYFKRKVMVPKRPA' A
#
# COMPACT_ATOMS: atom_id res chain seq x y z
N PRO A 1 1.23 -1.06 -18.70
CA PRO A 1 -0.17 -0.74 -19.11
C PRO A 1 -1.07 -1.92 -18.74
N THR A 2 -2.38 -1.71 -18.63
CA THR A 2 -3.37 -2.78 -18.42
C THR A 2 -4.43 -2.69 -19.51
N PHE A 3 -5.11 -3.79 -19.78
CA PHE A 3 -6.16 -3.86 -20.79
C PHE A 3 -7.39 -4.62 -20.26
N HIS A 4 -8.54 -4.45 -20.92
CA HIS A 4 -9.75 -5.20 -20.57
C HIS A 4 -9.48 -6.71 -20.58
N GLY A 5 -9.92 -7.39 -19.52
CA GLY A 5 -9.70 -8.83 -19.32
C GLY A 5 -8.45 -9.18 -18.51
N ASP A 6 -7.55 -8.24 -18.22
CA ASP A 6 -6.45 -8.50 -17.29
C ASP A 6 -6.96 -8.72 -15.87
N THR A 7 -6.37 -9.68 -15.16
CA THR A 7 -6.60 -9.92 -13.73
C THR A 7 -5.40 -9.39 -12.96
N ILE A 8 -5.63 -8.45 -12.04
CA ILE A 8 -4.56 -7.78 -11.29
C ILE A 8 -4.55 -8.25 -9.83
N ARG A 9 -3.42 -8.73 -9.35
CA ARG A 9 -3.13 -8.94 -7.92
C ARG A 9 -2.22 -7.82 -7.43
N ALA A 10 -2.49 -7.31 -6.24
CA ALA A 10 -1.60 -6.35 -5.59
C ALA A 10 -1.02 -6.95 -4.30
N GLU A 11 0.26 -6.68 -4.06
CA GLU A 11 0.94 -7.00 -2.83
C GLU A 11 1.49 -5.72 -2.21
N THR A 12 1.31 -5.54 -0.90
CA THR A 12 1.74 -4.34 -0.20
C THR A 12 2.63 -4.69 0.98
N THR A 13 3.83 -4.09 1.00
CA THR A 13 4.81 -4.26 2.06
C THR A 13 4.85 -3.00 2.91
N VAL A 14 4.73 -3.17 4.23
CA VAL A 14 4.93 -2.08 5.19
C VAL A 14 6.42 -1.85 5.36
N LEU A 15 6.87 -0.63 5.06
CA LEU A 15 8.29 -0.26 5.14
C LEU A 15 8.61 0.45 6.45
N GLU A 16 7.70 1.30 6.92
CA GLU A 16 7.91 2.15 8.09
C GLU A 16 6.58 2.42 8.79
N LYS A 17 6.64 2.61 10.11
CA LYS A 17 5.52 3.11 10.92
C LYS A 17 6.06 4.21 11.82
N ARG A 18 5.37 5.35 11.87
CA ARG A 18 5.65 6.43 12.82
C ARG A 18 4.37 6.94 13.45
N GLU A 19 4.43 7.31 14.72
CA GLU A 19 3.32 7.94 15.42
C GLU A 19 3.21 9.43 15.02
N THR A 20 1.99 9.96 15.02
CA THR A 20 1.78 11.42 14.93
C THR A 20 1.72 12.01 16.34
N SER A 21 1.97 13.31 16.46
CA SER A 21 1.91 14.01 17.76
C SER A 21 0.53 13.98 18.42
N ALA A 22 -0.55 13.75 17.66
CA ALA A 22 -1.91 13.63 18.19
C ALA A 22 -2.14 12.34 19.00
N GLY A 23 -1.27 11.34 18.87
CA GLY A 23 -1.32 10.09 19.65
C GLY A 23 -2.45 9.12 19.28
N ASP A 24 -3.47 9.57 18.56
CA ASP A 24 -4.63 8.78 18.13
C ASP A 24 -4.47 8.14 16.73
N ARG A 25 -3.41 8.51 16.00
CA ARG A 25 -3.13 8.03 14.63
C ARG A 25 -1.64 7.95 14.33
N GLY A 26 -1.29 7.07 13.40
CA GLY A 26 0.06 6.91 12.87
C GLY A 26 0.12 7.11 11.37
N ILE A 27 1.34 7.30 10.85
CA ILE A 27 1.63 7.26 9.41
C ILE A 27 2.36 5.96 9.11
N VAL A 28 1.86 5.22 8.13
CA VAL A 28 2.46 3.98 7.62
C VAL A 28 2.96 4.24 6.20
N THR A 29 4.25 4.06 5.98
CA THR A 29 4.84 4.09 4.63
C THR A 29 4.74 2.69 4.06
N VAL A 30 4.11 2.56 2.88
CA VAL A 30 3.93 1.28 2.19
C VAL A 30 4.47 1.33 0.77
N GLU A 31 4.98 0.20 0.31
CA GLU A 31 5.25 -0.08 -1.10
C GLU A 31 4.21 -1.06 -1.61
N THR A 32 3.57 -0.75 -2.73
CA THR A 32 2.60 -1.64 -3.38
C THR A 32 3.06 -1.99 -4.79
N ARG A 33 3.00 -3.28 -5.12
CA ARG A 33 3.25 -3.80 -6.47
C ARG A 33 1.99 -4.47 -7.00
N GLY A 34 1.54 -4.03 -8.16
CA GLY A 34 0.45 -4.65 -8.92
C GLY A 34 1.01 -5.51 -10.03
N VAL A 35 0.63 -6.79 -10.07
CA VAL A 35 1.02 -7.75 -11.10
C VAL A 35 -0.22 -8.31 -11.81
N ASN A 36 -0.11 -8.55 -13.11
CA ASN A 36 -1.19 -9.19 -13.88
C ASN A 36 -1.08 -10.73 -13.88
N GLN A 37 -2.00 -11.41 -14.56
CA GLN A 37 -2.05 -12.86 -14.69
C GLN A 37 -0.85 -13.49 -15.40
N ARG A 38 -0.04 -12.69 -16.11
CA ARG A 38 1.21 -13.11 -16.77
C ARG A 38 2.44 -12.91 -15.89
N GLY A 39 2.26 -12.40 -14.67
CA GLY A 39 3.34 -12.08 -13.75
C GLY A 39 4.05 -10.76 -14.07
N GLU A 40 3.53 -9.95 -14.98
CA GLU A 40 4.12 -8.66 -15.35
C GLU A 40 3.73 -7.60 -14.32
N GLU A 41 4.71 -6.80 -13.86
CA GLU A 41 4.41 -5.64 -13.03
C GLU A 41 3.75 -4.55 -13.88
N VAL A 42 2.54 -4.16 -13.48
CA VAL A 42 1.73 -3.15 -14.19
C VAL A 42 1.62 -1.85 -13.42
N CYS A 43 1.95 -1.87 -12.12
CA CYS A 43 1.90 -0.70 -11.25
C CYS A 43 2.89 -0.85 -10.09
N TYR A 44 3.61 0.23 -9.79
CA TYR A 44 4.51 0.35 -8.65
C TYR A 44 4.35 1.73 -8.03
N PHE A 45 4.18 1.79 -6.70
CA PHE A 45 4.24 3.05 -5.99
C PHE A 45 4.63 2.88 -4.52
N LYS A 46 5.17 3.97 -3.96
CA LYS A 46 5.30 4.16 -2.52
C LYS A 46 4.37 5.28 -2.07
N ARG A 47 3.64 5.07 -0.98
CA ARG A 47 2.77 6.11 -0.41
C ARG A 47 2.78 6.07 1.12
N LYS A 48 2.39 7.20 1.71
CA LYS A 48 2.13 7.33 3.14
C LYS A 48 0.63 7.30 3.35
N VAL A 49 0.16 6.46 4.27
CA VAL A 49 -1.24 6.42 4.71
C VAL A 49 -1.33 6.79 6.17
N MET A 50 -2.33 7.60 6.53
CA MET A 50 -2.65 7.91 7.92
C MET A 50 -3.66 6.88 8.41
N VAL A 51 -3.36 6.21 9.52
CA VAL A 51 -4.17 5.11 10.06
C VAL A 51 -4.51 5.42 11.52
N PRO A 52 -5.78 5.37 11.93
CA PRO A 52 -6.16 5.51 13.33
C PRO A 52 -5.58 4.35 14.15
N LYS A 53 -5.13 4.64 15.38
CA LYS A 53 -4.74 3.61 16.34
C LYS A 53 -5.99 2.93 16.88
N ARG A 54 -5.84 1.67 17.32
CA ARG A 54 -6.90 0.98 18.05
C ARG A 54 -7.24 1.81 19.30
N PRO A 55 -8.53 2.02 19.62
CA PRO A 55 -8.92 2.59 20.90
C PRO A 55 -8.28 1.82 22.06
N ALA A 56 -7.94 2.53 23.13
CA ALA A 56 -7.46 1.92 24.37
C ALA A 56 -8.58 1.12 25.05
#